data_AF-A0A199UDB1-F1
#
_entry.id   AF-A0A199UDB1-F1
#
_cell.length_a   1.000
_cell.length_b   1.000
_cell.length_c   1.000
_cell.angle_alpha   90.00
_cell.angle_beta   90.00
_cell.angle_gamma   90.00
#
_symmetry.space_group_name_H-M   'P 1'
#
loop_
_entity.id
_entity.type
_entity.pdbx_description
1 polymer ?
#
loop_
_entity_poly.entity_id
_entity_poly.type
_entity_poly.pdbx_seq_one_letter_code
_entity_poly.pdbx_strand_id
1 'polypeptide(L)'
;MHRHALRRGKQLSARTKRMTRKPTVSKRRNLLEGSRKPASAVKRKIRVLQRLVPNSESTRLDELFEKAAEYIVCLQMQVKVMKIMVAAPSPKDSDC
;
A
#
# COMPACT_ATOMS: atom_id res chain seq x y z
N MET A 1 -48.63 -70.09 13.07
CA MET A 1 -47.44 -69.83 13.90
C MET A 1 -46.78 -68.53 13.42
N HIS A 2 -46.91 -67.45 14.21
CA HIS A 2 -46.04 -66.25 14.33
C HIS A 2 -45.61 -65.50 13.04
N ARG A 3 -46.29 -64.43 12.62
CA ARG A 3 -46.21 -63.00 13.06
C ARG A 3 -45.07 -62.16 12.40
N HIS A 4 -45.49 -60.96 11.97
CA HIS A 4 -44.77 -59.69 11.75
C HIS A 4 -44.22 -59.29 10.37
N ALA A 5 -44.89 -58.26 9.82
CA ALA A 5 -44.41 -57.33 8.80
C ALA A 5 -43.42 -56.30 9.39
N LEU A 6 -42.64 -55.66 8.50
CA LEU A 6 -42.42 -54.19 8.37
C LEU A 6 -41.00 -53.82 7.87
N ARG A 7 -40.95 -53.21 6.68
CA ARG A 7 -40.53 -51.82 6.41
C ARG A 7 -39.12 -51.34 6.86
N ARG A 8 -38.47 -50.61 5.91
CA ARG A 8 -37.44 -49.52 6.05
C ARG A 8 -35.97 -49.98 5.91
N GLY A 9 -35.11 -49.34 5.11
CA GLY A 9 -35.24 -48.06 4.40
C GLY A 9 -34.08 -47.75 3.43
N LYS A 10 -34.28 -46.69 2.65
CA LYS A 10 -33.32 -46.03 1.73
C LYS A 10 -32.17 -45.36 2.50
N GLN A 11 -30.94 -45.42 1.98
CA GLN A 11 -29.94 -44.32 1.90
C GLN A 11 -29.02 -44.64 0.69
N LEU A 12 -28.99 -43.93 -0.45
CA LEU A 12 -28.58 -42.55 -0.73
C LEU A 12 -27.27 -42.14 -0.03
N SER A 13 -26.14 -42.36 -0.69
CA SER A 13 -24.97 -41.49 -0.58
C SER A 13 -24.31 -41.33 -1.94
N ALA A 14 -24.58 -40.19 -2.55
CA ALA A 14 -23.87 -39.69 -3.71
C ALA A 14 -22.44 -39.29 -3.33
N ARG A 15 -21.65 -38.98 -4.37
CA ARG A 15 -20.59 -37.94 -4.38
C ARG A 15 -19.13 -38.43 -4.27
N THR A 16 -18.54 -38.62 -5.46
CA THR A 16 -17.34 -37.90 -5.92
C THR A 16 -16.06 -38.00 -5.07
N LYS A 17 -14.97 -38.52 -5.66
CA LYS A 17 -13.79 -37.74 -6.09
C LYS A 17 -12.64 -38.68 -6.50
N ARG A 18 -12.50 -38.85 -7.82
CA ARG A 18 -11.22 -39.15 -8.48
C ARG A 18 -10.21 -38.07 -8.09
N MET A 19 -9.28 -38.38 -7.20
CA MET A 19 -8.21 -37.47 -6.81
C MET A 19 -7.00 -37.70 -7.74
N THR A 20 -7.14 -37.27 -9.00
CA THR A 20 -5.98 -36.99 -9.85
C THR A 20 -5.29 -35.76 -9.27
N ARG A 21 -4.17 -35.99 -8.57
CA ARG A 21 -3.34 -34.92 -8.01
C ARG A 21 -2.69 -34.15 -9.16
N LYS A 22 -3.37 -33.12 -9.67
CA LYS A 22 -2.75 -32.09 -10.52
C LYS A 22 -1.71 -31.34 -9.69
N PRO A 23 -0.48 -31.11 -10.18
CA PRO A 23 0.45 -30.23 -9.49
C PRO A 23 -0.07 -28.79 -9.62
N THR A 24 -0.56 -28.25 -8.52
CA THR A 24 -0.76 -26.81 -8.34
C THR A 24 0.60 -26.16 -8.18
N VAL A 25 1.28 -25.86 -9.28
CA VAL A 25 2.37 -24.87 -9.26
C VAL A 25 1.75 -23.54 -9.66
N SER A 26 1.19 -22.90 -8.65
CA SER A 26 1.03 -21.46 -8.55
C SER A 26 2.41 -20.79 -8.71
N LYS A 27 2.92 -20.70 -9.94
CA LYS A 27 4.06 -19.85 -10.28
C LYS A 27 3.59 -18.39 -10.35
N ARG A 28 3.37 -17.85 -9.15
CA ARG A 28 3.77 -16.50 -8.69
C ARG A 28 3.93 -15.48 -9.83
N ARG A 29 2.86 -14.77 -10.22
CA ARG A 29 2.53 -13.38 -9.80
C ARG A 29 3.59 -12.28 -10.01
N ASN A 30 4.72 -12.51 -10.67
CA ASN A 30 5.79 -11.50 -10.75
C ASN A 30 6.10 -10.96 -12.16
N LEU A 31 5.27 -11.24 -13.18
CA LEU A 31 5.56 -10.85 -14.58
C LEU A 31 4.54 -9.86 -15.19
N LEU A 32 3.90 -9.04 -14.36
CA LEU A 32 3.03 -7.94 -14.83
C LEU A 32 3.51 -6.56 -14.36
N GLU A 33 4.76 -6.46 -13.90
CA GLU A 33 5.39 -5.18 -13.55
C GLU A 33 5.69 -4.32 -14.82
N GLY A 34 5.67 -4.93 -16.02
CA GLY A 34 6.07 -4.29 -17.27
C GLY A 34 4.95 -3.69 -18.13
N SER A 35 3.67 -4.01 -17.89
CA SER A 35 2.54 -3.54 -18.72
C SER A 35 1.66 -2.51 -17.99
N ARG A 36 2.28 -1.63 -17.22
CA ARG A 36 1.55 -0.57 -16.52
C ARG A 36 1.43 0.62 -17.46
N LYS A 37 0.26 0.78 -18.11
CA LYS A 37 -0.08 1.95 -18.94
C LYS A 37 0.46 3.23 -18.28
N PRO A 38 1.11 4.16 -19.02
CA PRO A 38 1.82 5.32 -18.45
C PRO A 38 0.94 6.16 -17.50
N ALA A 39 -0.36 6.28 -17.80
CA ALA A 39 -1.33 6.94 -16.92
C ALA A 39 -1.42 6.33 -15.50
N SER A 40 -1.22 5.02 -15.34
CA SER A 40 -1.21 4.36 -14.03
C SER A 40 0.05 4.66 -13.22
N ALA A 41 1.18 4.88 -13.90
CA ALA A 41 2.43 5.28 -13.26
C ALA A 41 2.36 6.73 -12.76
N VAL A 42 1.83 7.64 -13.58
CA VAL A 42 1.62 9.05 -13.21
C VAL A 42 0.68 9.17 -12.02
N LYS A 43 -0.46 8.46 -12.03
CA LYS A 43 -1.40 8.43 -10.89
C LYS A 43 -0.76 7.93 -9.59
N ARG A 44 0.18 6.98 -9.65
CA ARG A 44 0.93 6.56 -8.45
C ARG A 44 1.87 7.65 -7.96
N LYS A 45 2.61 8.30 -8.85
CA LYS A 45 3.50 9.41 -8.48
C LYS A 45 2.73 10.56 -7.83
N ILE A 46 1.56 10.91 -8.38
CA ILE A 46 0.65 11.91 -7.79
C ILE A 46 0.24 11.48 -6.37
N ARG A 47 -0.20 10.23 -6.17
CA ARG A 47 -0.57 9.73 -4.84
C ARG A 47 0.58 9.76 -3.83
N VAL A 48 1.81 9.52 -4.28
CA VAL A 48 2.99 9.66 -3.41
C VAL A 48 3.20 11.12 -3.06
N LEU A 49 3.11 12.03 -4.03
CA LEU A 49 3.27 13.46 -3.80
C LEU A 49 2.22 14.00 -2.82
N GLN A 50 0.96 13.57 -2.94
CA GLN A 50 -0.13 13.93 -2.02
C GLN A 50 0.11 13.51 -0.56
N ARG A 51 0.90 12.45 -0.34
CA ARG A 51 1.26 12.01 1.03
C ARG A 51 2.46 12.77 1.60
N LEU A 52 3.30 13.32 0.73
CA LEU A 52 4.50 14.07 1.12
C LEU A 52 4.18 15.53 1.40
N VAL A 53 3.21 16.10 0.66
CA VAL A 53 2.80 17.49 0.82
C VAL A 53 1.73 17.58 1.91
N PRO A 54 1.89 18.42 2.95
CA PRO A 54 0.91 18.56 4.01
C PRO A 54 -0.48 18.92 3.48
N ASN A 55 -1.51 18.32 4.09
CA ASN A 55 -2.93 18.62 3.81
C ASN A 55 -3.33 18.49 2.32
N SER A 56 -2.79 17.49 1.59
CA SER A 56 -2.95 17.42 0.14
C SER A 56 -3.59 16.13 -0.44
N GLU A 57 -4.15 15.26 0.40
CA GLU A 57 -4.70 13.95 -0.03
C GLU A 57 -5.82 14.03 -1.08
N SER A 58 -6.56 15.13 -1.14
CA SER A 58 -7.70 15.34 -2.03
C SER A 58 -7.57 16.60 -2.92
N THR A 59 -6.36 17.15 -3.00
CA THR A 59 -6.07 18.39 -3.74
C THR A 59 -6.05 18.18 -5.26
N ARG A 60 -6.48 19.19 -6.02
CA ARG A 60 -6.39 19.21 -7.50
C ARG A 60 -4.91 19.19 -7.92
N LEU A 61 -4.62 18.72 -9.14
CA LEU A 61 -3.23 18.55 -9.57
C LEU A 61 -2.45 19.87 -9.61
N ASP A 62 -3.06 20.93 -10.14
CA ASP A 62 -2.40 22.23 -10.29
C ASP A 62 -2.03 22.81 -8.91
N GLU A 63 -2.98 22.78 -7.98
CA GLU A 63 -2.79 23.19 -6.59
C GLU A 63 -1.81 22.27 -5.83
N LEU A 64 -1.78 20.98 -6.13
CA LEU A 64 -0.81 20.05 -5.53
C LEU A 64 0.62 20.41 -5.91
N PHE A 65 0.86 20.79 -7.17
CA PHE A 65 2.18 21.18 -7.63
C PHE A 65 2.61 22.53 -7.04
N GLU A 66 1.69 23.49 -6.93
CA GLU A 66 1.94 24.78 -6.27
C GLU A 66 2.30 24.58 -4.79
N LYS A 67 1.47 23.85 -4.03
CA LYS A 67 1.75 23.52 -2.63
C LYS A 67 3.06 22.74 -2.46
N ALA A 68 3.38 21.85 -3.41
CA ALA A 68 4.65 21.13 -3.38
C ALA A 68 5.84 22.08 -3.54
N ALA A 69 5.76 23.03 -4.47
CA ALA A 69 6.82 24.02 -4.68
C ALA A 69 7.01 24.91 -3.43
N GLU A 70 5.93 25.42 -2.86
CA GLU A 70 5.96 26.19 -1.61
C GLU A 70 6.57 25.36 -0.47
N TYR A 71 6.14 24.11 -0.32
CA TYR A 71 6.63 23.25 0.76
C TYR A 71 8.12 22.94 0.63
N ILE A 72 8.63 22.77 -0.60
CA ILE A 72 10.07 22.61 -0.85
C ILE A 72 10.85 23.85 -0.38
N VAL A 73 10.38 25.06 -0.71
CA VAL A 73 11.03 26.30 -0.29
C VAL A 73 11.02 26.44 1.24
N CYS A 74 9.89 26.13 1.88
CA CYS A 74 9.77 26.12 3.33
C CYS A 74 10.76 25.14 3.99
N LEU A 75 10.84 23.90 3.50
CA LEU A 75 11.77 22.90 4.02
C LEU A 75 13.23 23.32 3.84
N GLN A 76 13.57 23.90 2.68
CA GLN A 76 14.93 24.41 2.43
C GLN A 76 15.31 25.50 3.44
N MET A 77 14.41 26.44 3.72
CA MET A 77 14.63 27.48 4.72
C MET A 77 14.78 26.90 6.12
N GLN A 78 13.90 25.97 6.52
CA GLN A 78 13.98 25.31 7.82
C GLN A 78 15.33 24.61 8.02
N VAL A 79 15.78 23.83 7.04
CA VAL A 79 17.09 23.16 7.09
C VAL A 79 18.23 24.18 7.17
N LYS A 80 18.16 25.30 6.43
CA LYS A 80 19.17 26.37 6.50
C LYS A 80 19.26 26.97 7.89
N VAL A 81 18.12 27.29 8.51
CA VAL A 81 18.07 27.84 9.87
C VAL A 81 18.60 26.82 10.88
N MET A 82 18.17 25.56 10.83
CA MET A 82 18.68 24.51 11.72
C MET A 82 20.20 24.34 11.63
N LYS A 83 20.77 24.41 10.42
CA LYS A 83 22.22 24.36 10.23
C LYS A 83 22.92 25.56 10.87
N ILE A 84 22.38 26.76 10.75
CA ILE A 84 22.93 27.97 11.41
C ILE A 84 22.84 27.82 12.93
N MET A 85 21.72 27.35 13.46
CA MET A 85 21.54 27.16 14.92
C MET A 85 22.49 26.11 15.49
N VAL A 86 22.79 25.04 14.75
CA VAL A 86 23.76 24.01 15.16
C VAL A 86 25.20 24.51 15.01
N ALA A 87 25.48 25.33 13.99
CA ALA A 87 26.82 25.85 13.74
C ALA A 87 27.16 27.10 14.57
N ALA A 88 26.15 27.82 15.06
CA ALA A 88 26.35 28.97 15.94
C ALA A 88 27.04 28.47 17.22
N PRO A 89 28.28 28.89 17.50
CA PRO A 89 28.88 28.60 18.78
C PRO A 89 27.98 29.23 19.84
N SER A 90 27.62 28.45 20.86
CA SER A 90 26.98 28.98 22.06
C SER A 90 27.72 30.23 22.53
N PRO A 91 27.03 31.27 23.02
CA PRO A 91 27.69 32.41 23.65
C PRO A 91 28.72 31.85 24.63
N LYS A 92 30.00 32.16 24.39
CA LYS A 92 31.03 31.82 25.34
C LYS A 92 30.85 32.76 26.52
N ASP A 93 29.96 32.37 27.42
CA ASP A 93 29.84 32.95 28.74
C ASP A 93 31.09 32.57 29.54
N SER A 94 32.24 33.16 29.23
CA SER A 94 33.44 33.16 30.09
C SER A 94 34.60 33.85 29.37
N ASP A 95 34.64 35.18 29.42
CA ASP A 95 35.91 35.90 29.59
C ASP A 95 35.77 36.64 30.94
N CYS A 96 36.23 35.99 32.01
CA CYS A 96 36.56 36.63 33.29
C CYS A 96 38.06 36.89 33.33
#